data_AF-F3GKQ3-F1
#
_entry.id   AF-F3GKQ3-F1
#
_cell.length_a   1.000
_cell.length_b   1.000
_cell.length_c   1.000
_cell.angle_alpha   90.00
_cell.angle_beta   90.00
_cell.angle_gamma   90.00
#
_symmetry.space_group_name_H-M   'P 1'
#
loop_
_entity.id
_entity.type
_entity.pdbx_description
1 polymer ?
#
loop_
_entity_poly.entity_id
_entity_poly.type
_entity_poly.pdbx_seq_one_letter_code
_entity_poly.pdbx_strand_id
1 'polypeptide(L)'
;MLAASGQVPLVALQDVECLGELALSGAIRPIQGVLPAALAARAAERTLIIPAVNAEEACLASGLRVIAVSHLLELVAHFNGRTVIAPYQSSGLLHQPKPYPDLSEVQGQTAAKRALVIAAAGAHNLLFSGP
;
A
#
# COMPACT_ATOMS: atom_id res chain seq x y z
N MET A 1 -14.10 11.30 17.44
CA MET A 1 -13.60 12.08 18.60
C MET A 1 -13.24 13.52 18.19
N LEU A 2 -12.23 13.75 17.33
CA LEU A 2 -11.84 15.12 16.92
C LEU A 2 -12.95 15.92 16.22
N ALA A 3 -13.73 15.27 15.36
CA ALA A 3 -14.87 15.91 14.71
C ALA A 3 -16.00 16.24 15.71
N ALA A 4 -16.22 15.37 16.69
CA ALA A 4 -17.20 15.60 17.76
C ALA A 4 -16.76 16.70 18.73
N SER A 5 -15.44 16.92 18.90
CA SER A 5 -14.89 18.04 19.67
C SER A 5 -14.70 19.32 18.85
N GLY A 6 -15.16 19.36 17.59
CA GLY A 6 -15.11 20.55 16.72
C GLY A 6 -13.73 20.88 16.15
N GLN A 7 -12.73 20.00 16.31
CA GLN A 7 -11.36 20.23 15.82
C GLN A 7 -11.19 19.89 14.34
N VAL A 8 -12.14 19.15 13.76
CA VAL A 8 -12.17 18.77 12.34
C VAL A 8 -13.60 18.94 11.82
N PRO A 9 -13.81 19.58 10.65
CA PRO A 9 -15.13 19.72 10.07
C PRO A 9 -15.70 18.35 9.63
N LEU A 10 -16.93 18.03 10.05
CA LEU A 10 -17.59 16.76 9.70
C LEU A 10 -17.75 16.56 8.18
N VAL A 11 -17.97 17.65 7.45
CA VAL A 11 -18.15 17.61 5.99
C VAL A 11 -16.90 17.09 5.29
N ALA A 12 -15.71 17.41 5.81
CA ALA A 12 -14.45 16.94 5.24
C ALA A 12 -14.21 15.44 5.46
N LEU A 13 -15.04 14.77 6.27
CA LEU A 13 -14.93 13.34 6.58
C LEU A 13 -15.87 12.44 5.76
N GLN A 14 -16.75 13.01 4.91
CA GLN A 14 -17.79 12.22 4.23
C GLN A 14 -17.22 11.27 3.14
N ASP A 15 -16.17 11.71 2.44
CA ASP A 15 -15.61 11.01 1.27
C ASP A 15 -14.22 10.41 1.54
N VAL A 16 -13.89 10.20 2.82
CA VAL A 16 -12.58 9.68 3.25
C VAL A 16 -12.72 8.44 4.11
N GLU A 17 -11.80 7.50 3.91
CA GLU A 17 -11.57 6.37 4.80
C GLU A 17 -10.20 6.51 5.43
N CYS A 18 -10.12 6.36 6.75
CA CYS A 18 -8.87 6.48 7.50
C CYS A 18 -8.49 5.12 8.07
N LEU A 19 -7.26 4.68 7.83
CA LEU A 19 -6.72 3.44 8.37
C LEU A 19 -5.33 3.70 8.95
N GLY A 20 -5.06 3.20 10.15
CA GLY A 20 -3.76 3.42 10.80
C GLY A 20 -3.85 3.24 12.31
N GLU A 21 -2.71 2.98 12.93
CA GLU A 21 -2.61 2.93 14.39
C GLU A 21 -2.12 4.28 14.92
N LEU A 22 -2.78 4.79 15.96
CA LEU A 22 -2.41 6.08 16.57
C LEU A 22 -1.65 5.87 17.88
N ALA A 23 -0.43 6.40 17.95
CA ALA A 23 0.32 6.49 19.19
C ALA A 23 -0.14 7.69 20.03
N LEU A 24 0.09 7.63 21.35
CA LEU A 24 -0.21 8.75 22.27
C LEU A 24 0.56 10.03 21.92
N SER A 25 1.73 9.89 21.29
CA SER A 25 2.51 11.02 20.78
C SER A 25 1.86 11.75 19.60
N GLY A 26 0.82 11.17 18.98
CA GLY A 26 0.22 11.65 17.74
C GLY A 26 0.81 11.02 16.48
N ALA A 27 1.87 10.22 16.60
CA ALA A 27 2.45 9.50 15.47
C ALA A 27 1.51 8.42 14.93
N ILE A 28 1.45 8.29 13.61
CA ILE A 28 0.64 7.29 12.91
C ILE A 28 1.56 6.12 12.53
N ARG A 29 1.25 4.95 13.07
CA ARG A 29 2.01 3.71 12.93
C ARG A 29 1.50 2.87 11.76
N PRO A 30 2.40 2.08 11.12
CA PRO A 30 2.04 1.23 10.00
C PRO A 30 1.09 0.13 10.42
N ILE A 31 0.28 -0.31 9.46
CA ILE A 31 -0.69 -1.41 9.60
C ILE A 31 -0.39 -2.52 8.60
N GLN A 32 -0.90 -3.71 8.87
CA GLN A 32 -0.87 -4.83 7.92
C GLN A 32 -2.15 -4.88 7.09
N GLY A 33 -2.05 -5.38 5.86
CA GLY A 33 -3.21 -5.58 4.99
C GLY A 33 -3.80 -4.28 4.45
N VAL A 34 -2.95 -3.30 4.10
CA VAL A 34 -3.44 -2.03 3.52
C VAL A 34 -4.00 -2.23 2.10
N LEU A 35 -3.51 -3.19 1.33
CA LEU A 35 -3.96 -3.42 -0.04
C LEU A 35 -5.45 -3.84 -0.14
N PRO A 36 -5.96 -4.83 0.62
CA PRO A 36 -7.39 -5.12 0.63
C PRO A 36 -8.26 -3.92 0.98
N ALA A 37 -7.84 -3.10 1.96
CA ALA A 37 -8.55 -1.88 2.32
C ALA A 37 -8.53 -0.84 1.20
N ALA A 38 -7.40 -0.70 0.51
CA ALA A 38 -7.27 0.17 -0.67
C ALA A 38 -8.21 -0.25 -1.80
N LEU A 39 -8.34 -1.55 -2.07
CA LEU A 39 -9.29 -2.06 -3.05
C LEU A 39 -10.75 -1.77 -2.66
N ALA A 40 -11.09 -1.89 -1.38
CA ALA A 40 -12.43 -1.58 -0.88
C ALA A 40 -12.73 -0.07 -0.96
N ALA A 41 -11.81 0.79 -0.51
CA ALA A 41 -11.93 2.24 -0.60
C ALA A 41 -12.08 2.70 -2.06
N ARG A 42 -11.36 2.07 -2.98
CA ARG A 42 -11.48 2.33 -4.42
C ARG A 42 -12.86 1.95 -4.94
N ALA A 43 -13.38 0.78 -4.57
CA ALA A 43 -14.71 0.34 -4.98
C ALA A 43 -15.82 1.24 -4.41
N ALA A 44 -15.58 1.88 -3.26
CA ALA A 44 -16.46 2.88 -2.67
C ALA A 44 -16.23 4.31 -3.19
N GLU A 45 -15.29 4.52 -4.11
CA GLU A 45 -14.89 5.83 -4.67
C GLU A 45 -14.46 6.85 -3.60
N ARG A 46 -13.87 6.38 -2.50
CA ARG A 46 -13.40 7.22 -1.39
C ARG A 46 -11.91 7.48 -1.44
N THR A 47 -11.50 8.59 -0.84
CA THR A 47 -10.09 8.91 -0.62
C THR A 47 -9.57 8.11 0.59
N LEU A 48 -8.48 7.37 0.43
CA LEU A 48 -7.89 6.59 1.50
C LEU A 48 -6.78 7.37 2.20
N ILE A 49 -6.85 7.49 3.51
CA ILE A 49 -5.84 8.13 4.37
C ILE A 49 -5.14 7.07 5.20
N ILE A 50 -3.82 6.95 5.05
CA ILE A 50 -3.01 5.86 5.63
C ILE A 50 -1.64 6.31 6.12
N PRO A 51 -0.93 5.48 6.92
CA PRO A 51 0.43 5.77 7.34
C PRO A 51 1.34 5.89 6.12
N ALA A 52 2.27 6.85 6.13
CA ALA A 52 3.15 7.11 4.98
C ALA A 52 3.97 5.88 4.53
N VAL A 53 4.34 5.02 5.48
CA VAL A 53 5.06 3.76 5.22
C VAL A 53 4.23 2.77 4.39
N ASN A 54 2.91 2.81 4.46
CA ASN A 54 2.01 1.93 3.74
C ASN A 54 1.60 2.47 2.35
N ALA A 55 2.02 3.69 2.00
CA ALA A 55 1.51 4.41 0.82
C ALA A 55 1.80 3.69 -0.51
N GLU A 56 3.02 3.17 -0.67
CA GLU A 56 3.45 2.49 -1.90
C GLU A 56 2.61 1.21 -2.15
N GLU A 57 2.32 0.43 -1.10
CA GLU A 57 1.48 -0.77 -1.21
C GLU A 57 0.03 -0.42 -1.52
N ALA A 58 -0.53 0.63 -0.90
CA ALA A 58 -1.91 1.06 -1.18
C ALA A 58 -2.09 1.56 -2.63
N CYS A 59 -1.07 2.19 -3.20
CA CYS A 59 -1.09 2.65 -4.59
C CYS A 59 -1.11 1.50 -5.62
N LEU A 60 -0.85 0.25 -5.22
CA LEU A 60 -1.10 -0.91 -6.08
C LEU A 60 -2.58 -1.04 -6.48
N ALA A 61 -3.50 -0.49 -5.68
CA ALA A 61 -4.89 -0.30 -6.08
C ALA A 61 -5.02 0.90 -7.04
N SER A 62 -4.63 0.69 -8.30
CA SER A 62 -4.62 1.74 -9.33
C SER A 62 -5.95 2.48 -9.41
N GLY A 63 -5.87 3.82 -9.57
CA GLY A 63 -7.03 4.72 -9.63
C GLY A 63 -7.55 5.21 -8.27
N LEU A 64 -7.02 4.69 -7.16
CA LEU A 64 -7.36 5.18 -5.82
C LEU A 64 -6.62 6.48 -5.50
N ARG A 65 -7.33 7.45 -4.91
CA ARG A 65 -6.71 8.63 -4.30
C ARG A 65 -6.22 8.28 -2.90
N VAL A 66 -4.90 8.24 -2.73
CA VAL A 66 -4.24 7.92 -1.45
C VAL A 66 -3.64 9.18 -0.84
N ILE A 67 -3.88 9.45 0.43
CA ILE A 67 -3.24 10.50 1.23
C ILE A 67 -2.37 9.82 2.29
N ALA A 68 -1.07 10.10 2.25
CA ALA A 68 -0.07 9.54 3.14
C ALA A 68 0.23 10.51 4.28
N VAL A 69 0.13 10.05 5.53
CA VAL A 69 0.35 10.87 6.73
C VAL A 69 1.29 10.20 7.71
N SER A 70 2.08 10.99 8.44
CA SER A 70 2.99 10.48 9.48
C SER A 70 2.52 10.86 10.89
N HIS A 71 1.74 11.93 11.00
CA HIS A 71 1.32 12.48 12.28
C HIS A 71 -0.12 13.01 12.24
N LEU A 72 -0.86 12.84 13.34
CA LEU A 72 -2.25 13.27 13.45
C LEU A 72 -2.45 14.77 13.21
N LEU A 73 -1.50 15.60 13.65
CA LEU A 73 -1.54 17.04 13.44
C LEU A 73 -1.52 17.43 11.95
N GLU A 74 -0.81 16.68 11.11
CA GLU A 74 -0.80 16.91 9.65
C GLU A 74 -2.20 16.67 9.08
N LEU A 75 -2.85 15.59 9.52
CA LEU A 75 -4.19 15.24 9.09
C LEU A 75 -5.23 16.27 9.56
N VAL A 76 -5.10 16.79 10.79
CA VAL A 76 -5.98 17.86 11.30
C VAL A 76 -5.75 19.17 10.52
N ALA A 77 -4.50 19.52 10.22
CA ALA A 77 -4.19 20.70 9.42
C ALA A 77 -4.73 20.58 7.98
N HIS A 78 -4.71 19.37 7.42
CA HIS A 78 -5.30 19.05 6.12
C HIS A 78 -6.80 19.30 6.09
N PHE A 79 -7.55 18.72 7.02
CA PHE A 79 -9.01 18.90 7.05
C PHE A 79 -9.45 20.33 7.36
N ASN A 80 -8.64 21.09 8.10
CA ASN A 80 -8.89 22.50 8.35
C ASN A 80 -8.42 23.44 7.22
N GLY A 81 -7.91 22.90 6.10
CA GLY A 81 -7.46 23.67 4.96
C GLY A 81 -6.19 24.50 5.20
N ARG A 82 -5.46 24.27 6.31
CA ARG A 82 -4.23 25.00 6.64
C ARG A 82 -3.03 24.48 5.85
N THR A 83 -2.93 23.15 5.72
CA THR A 83 -1.84 22.48 5.00
C THR A 83 -2.42 21.36 4.17
N VAL A 84 -2.64 21.61 2.88
CA VAL A 84 -3.20 20.60 1.97
C VAL A 84 -2.13 19.58 1.63
N ILE A 85 -2.41 18.31 1.95
CA ILE A 85 -1.56 17.18 1.59
C ILE A 85 -1.97 16.73 0.19
N ALA A 86 -1.01 16.73 -0.73
CA ALA A 86 -1.23 16.22 -2.07
C ALA A 86 -1.40 14.69 -2.04
N PRO A 87 -2.19 14.12 -2.98
CA PRO A 87 -2.26 12.67 -3.12
C PRO A 87 -0.86 12.08 -3.32
N TYR A 88 -0.60 10.95 -2.68
CA TYR A 88 0.65 10.23 -2.82
C TYR A 88 0.82 9.76 -4.26
N GLN A 89 1.98 10.06 -4.84
CA GLN A 89 2.36 9.60 -6.16
C GLN A 89 3.31 8.42 -5.97
N SER A 90 2.85 7.22 -6.30
CA SER A 90 3.69 6.03 -6.30
C SER A 90 4.86 6.23 -7.23
N SER A 91 6.03 5.87 -6.73
CA SER A 91 7.27 5.82 -7.52
C SER A 91 7.42 4.51 -8.31
N GLY A 92 6.38 3.67 -8.26
CA GLY A 92 6.41 2.26 -8.61
C GLY A 92 7.15 1.46 -7.54
N LEU A 93 6.80 0.18 -7.40
CA LEU A 93 7.71 -0.77 -6.75
C LEU A 93 8.99 -0.77 -7.58
N LEU A 94 9.99 0.01 -7.18
CA LEU A 94 11.32 -0.07 -7.73
C LEU A 94 11.79 -1.50 -7.46
N HIS A 95 11.65 -2.35 -8.48
CA HIS A 95 12.25 -3.67 -8.47
C HIS A 95 13.75 -3.41 -8.41
N GLN A 96 14.30 -3.45 -7.21
CA GLN A 96 15.73 -3.54 -7.01
C GLN A 96 16.04 -5.02 -7.24
N PRO A 97 16.55 -5.43 -8.42
CA PRO A 97 16.97 -6.80 -8.60
C PRO A 97 18.04 -7.06 -7.55
N LYS A 98 17.72 -7.88 -6.56
CA LYS A 98 18.75 -8.47 -5.72
C LYS A 98 19.57 -9.38 -6.64
N PRO A 99 20.90 -9.34 -6.59
CA PRO A 99 21.70 -10.32 -7.31
C PRO A 99 21.29 -11.70 -6.82
N TYR A 100 20.60 -12.44 -7.68
CA TYR A 100 20.13 -13.79 -7.45
C TYR A 100 20.74 -14.68 -8.53
N PRO A 101 21.14 -15.91 -8.21
CA PRO A 101 21.64 -16.84 -9.21
C PRO A 101 20.60 -17.02 -10.33
N ASP A 102 21.04 -16.94 -11.58
CA ASP A 102 20.18 -17.11 -12.73
C ASP A 102 19.96 -18.61 -13.02
N LEU A 103 18.74 -18.98 -13.42
CA LEU A 103 18.44 -20.32 -13.93
C LEU A 103 19.31 -20.69 -15.15
N SER A 104 19.84 -19.71 -15.88
CA SER A 104 20.81 -19.93 -16.95
C SER A 104 22.12 -20.57 -16.46
N GLU A 105 22.52 -20.32 -15.20
CA GLU A 105 23.74 -20.86 -14.58
C GLU A 105 23.58 -22.33 -14.14
N VAL A 106 22.34 -22.83 -14.03
CA VAL A 106 22.09 -24.24 -13.68
C VAL A 106 22.48 -25.14 -14.85
N GLN A 107 23.55 -25.90 -14.68
CA GLN A 107 23.98 -26.90 -15.65
C GLN A 107 23.04 -28.12 -15.62
N GLY A 108 22.57 -28.57 -16.78
CA GLY A 108 21.61 -29.68 -16.89
C GLY A 108 20.16 -29.29 -16.55
N GLN A 109 19.35 -30.29 -16.19
CA GLN A 109 17.95 -30.14 -15.74
C GLN A 109 17.03 -29.35 -16.71
N THR A 110 17.16 -29.57 -18.01
CA THR A 110 16.39 -28.86 -19.06
C THR A 110 14.87 -28.95 -18.84
N ALA A 111 14.37 -30.11 -18.41
CA ALA A 111 12.96 -30.31 -18.14
C ALA A 111 12.46 -29.47 -16.94
N ALA A 112 13.23 -29.41 -15.86
CA ALA A 112 12.89 -28.61 -14.68
C ALA A 112 12.94 -27.10 -14.97
N LYS A 113 13.98 -26.63 -15.68
CA LYS A 113 14.07 -25.22 -16.11
C LYS A 113 12.88 -24.82 -16.99
N ARG A 114 12.50 -25.67 -17.94
CA ARG A 114 11.34 -25.42 -18.79
C ARG A 114 10.04 -25.41 -17.98
N ALA A 115 9.86 -26.33 -17.04
CA ALA A 115 8.69 -26.36 -16.15
C ALA A 115 8.56 -25.06 -15.32
N LEU A 116 9.68 -24.55 -14.78
CA LEU A 116 9.72 -23.29 -14.05
C LEU A 116 9.30 -22.10 -14.91
N VAL A 117 9.83 -22.01 -16.14
CA VAL A 117 9.47 -20.93 -17.08
C VAL A 117 7.99 -21.01 -17.47
N ILE A 118 7.47 -22.21 -17.75
CA ILE A 118 6.06 -22.40 -18.08
C ILE A 118 5.15 -22.00 -16.91
N ALA A 119 5.50 -22.39 -15.68
CA ALA A 119 4.72 -22.04 -14.50
C ALA A 119 4.74 -20.53 -14.23
N ALA A 120 5.91 -19.88 -14.34
CA ALA A 120 6.02 -18.43 -14.19
C ALA A 120 5.22 -17.68 -15.26
N ALA A 121 5.31 -18.09 -16.53
CA ALA A 121 4.55 -17.49 -17.62
C ALA A 121 3.04 -17.72 -17.50
N GLY A 122 2.64 -18.86 -16.94
CA GLY A 122 1.23 -19.21 -16.72
C GLY A 122 0.66 -18.76 -15.36
N ALA A 123 1.45 -18.08 -14.52
CA ALA A 123 1.09 -17.76 -13.13
C ALA A 123 0.60 -18.99 -12.32
N HIS A 124 1.20 -20.16 -12.56
CA HIS A 124 0.89 -21.39 -11.86
C HIS A 124 1.71 -21.53 -10.57
N ASN A 125 1.13 -22.20 -9.57
CA ASN A 125 1.83 -22.55 -8.34
C ASN A 125 2.86 -23.67 -8.60
N LEU A 126 3.99 -23.61 -7.91
CA LEU A 126 5.06 -24.60 -7.99
C LEU A 126 5.20 -25.34 -6.67
N LEU A 127 5.31 -26.67 -6.73
CA LEU A 127 5.72 -27.51 -5.61
C LEU A 127 7.06 -28.14 -5.97
N PHE A 128 8.07 -27.90 -5.12
CA PHE A 128 9.34 -28.61 -5.19
C PHE A 128 9.27 -29.79 -4.22
N SER A 129 9.54 -31.00 -4.70
CA SER A 129 9.62 -32.20 -3.89
C SER A 129 10.85 -33.00 -4.34
N GLY A 130 11.76 -33.22 -3.41
CA GLY A 130 12.91 -34.10 -3.52
C GLY A 130 13.10 -34.85 -2.19
N PRO A 131 14.06 -35.77 -2.09
CA PRO A 131 14.54 -36.23 -0.78
C PRO A 131 15.15 -35.08 0.03
#